data_AF-A0A8H2ZQL1-F1
#
_entry.id   AF-A0A8H2ZQL1-F1
#
_cell.length_a   1.000
_cell.length_b   1.000
_cell.length_c   1.000
_cell.angle_alpha   90.00
_cell.angle_beta   90.00
_cell.angle_gamma   90.00
#
_symmetry.space_group_name_H-M   'P 1'
#
loop_
_entity.id
_entity.type
_entity.pdbx_description
1 polymer ?
#
loop_
_entity_poly.entity_id
_entity_poly.type
_entity_poly.pdbx_seq_one_letter_code
_entity_poly.pdbx_strand_id
1 'polypeptide(L)'
;MSIISLTIPNLPPNHHFNIKLQIQSTKLLNMTTETLNIMVEFTGGLEMLFADQRNHKLTVPQTDSKGDPVTVGWLVNYLCDEIMQDSRKDMFILDDHVRPGILVLINDADWELEGEASYVLQPNDNILFVSTLHGG
;
A
#
# COMPACT_ATOMS: atom_id res chain seq x y z
N MET A 1 16.89 -37.12 0.80
CA MET A 1 18.03 -36.18 0.92
C MET A 1 18.29 -35.61 -0.45
N SER A 2 17.73 -34.45 -0.76
CA SER A 2 17.98 -33.78 -2.02
C SER A 2 19.07 -32.74 -1.79
N ILE A 3 20.24 -32.96 -2.37
CA ILE A 3 21.34 -32.00 -2.40
C ILE A 3 21.04 -31.05 -3.56
N ILE A 4 20.71 -29.80 -3.26
CA ILE A 4 20.50 -28.77 -4.28
C ILE A 4 21.89 -28.20 -4.60
N SER A 5 22.49 -28.65 -5.69
CA SER A 5 23.75 -28.08 -6.20
C SER A 5 23.42 -26.85 -7.05
N LEU A 6 23.64 -25.65 -6.51
CA LEU A 6 23.61 -24.42 -7.29
C LEU A 6 24.97 -24.23 -7.96
N THR A 7 24.99 -24.14 -9.29
CA THR A 7 26.20 -23.84 -10.07
C THR A 7 26.36 -22.33 -10.15
N ILE A 8 27.45 -21.79 -9.61
CA ILE A 8 27.81 -20.36 -9.71
C ILE A 8 28.75 -20.19 -10.91
N PRO A 9 28.43 -19.37 -11.94
CA PRO A 9 29.36 -19.12 -13.04
C PRO A 9 30.55 -18.26 -12.55
N ASN A 10 31.78 -18.67 -12.91
CA ASN A 10 33.09 -18.06 -12.60
C ASN A 10 33.72 -18.30 -11.21
N LEU A 11 33.88 -19.58 -10.80
CA LEU A 11 34.82 -19.95 -9.73
C LEU A 11 36.08 -20.64 -10.33
N PRO A 12 37.31 -20.29 -9.91
CA PRO A 12 38.51 -21.00 -10.34
C PRO A 12 38.53 -22.46 -9.83
N PRO A 13 39.15 -23.40 -10.58
CA PRO A 13 38.90 -24.84 -10.46
C PRO A 13 39.36 -25.53 -9.16
N ASN A 14 39.95 -24.83 -8.18
CA ASN A 14 40.59 -25.47 -7.02
C ASN A 14 40.23 -24.83 -5.67
N HIS A 15 38.98 -24.44 -5.44
CA HIS A 15 38.50 -24.08 -4.09
C HIS A 15 37.22 -24.85 -3.74
N HIS A 16 37.36 -25.86 -2.88
CA HIS A 16 36.23 -26.50 -2.20
C HIS A 16 35.85 -25.66 -0.98
N PHE A 17 34.79 -24.85 -1.08
CA PHE A 17 34.22 -24.15 0.06
C PHE A 17 33.13 -25.03 0.70
N ASN A 18 33.42 -25.59 1.87
CA ASN A 18 32.41 -26.30 2.67
C ASN A 18 31.60 -25.27 3.46
N ILE A 19 30.45 -24.86 2.94
CA ILE A 19 29.51 -24.02 3.69
C ILE A 19 28.76 -24.94 4.67
N LYS A 20 29.21 -25.00 5.93
CA LYS A 20 28.34 -25.49 7.01
C LYS A 20 27.25 -24.45 7.23
N LEU A 21 26.08 -24.68 6.63
CA LEU A 21 24.87 -23.92 6.94
C LEU A 21 24.42 -24.33 8.35
N GLN A 22 24.93 -23.63 9.37
CA GLN A 22 24.35 -23.71 10.70
C GLN A 22 23.07 -22.90 10.65
N ILE A 23 21.98 -23.59 10.32
CA ILE A 23 20.63 -23.06 10.31
C ILE A 23 20.34 -22.62 11.75
N GLN A 24 20.58 -21.35 12.06
CA GLN A 24 20.04 -20.70 13.24
C GLN A 24 18.54 -20.58 13.01
N SER A 25 17.87 -21.68 13.33
CA SER A 25 16.45 -21.88 13.25
C SER A 25 15.71 -20.76 13.99
N THR A 26 14.57 -20.38 13.39
CA THR A 26 13.36 -19.76 13.99
C THR A 26 13.13 -18.24 14.01
N LYS A 27 14.06 -17.35 13.61
CA LYS A 27 13.69 -15.89 13.51
C LYS A 27 13.46 -15.37 12.08
N LEU A 28 13.79 -16.13 11.05
CA LEU A 28 13.77 -15.67 9.64
C LEU A 28 12.88 -16.53 8.73
N LEU A 29 11.75 -17.05 9.22
CA LEU A 29 10.93 -17.99 8.42
C LEU A 29 9.56 -17.46 7.97
N ASN A 30 8.91 -16.50 8.64
CA ASN A 30 7.59 -16.03 8.19
C ASN A 30 7.33 -14.55 8.51
N MET A 31 7.95 -13.61 7.79
CA MET A 31 7.25 -12.35 7.49
C MET A 31 6.60 -12.49 6.12
N THR A 32 5.63 -13.39 6.03
CA THR A 32 4.57 -13.20 5.04
C THR A 32 3.80 -11.98 5.54
N THR A 33 4.16 -10.78 5.09
CA THR A 33 3.31 -9.60 5.27
C THR A 33 1.98 -9.96 4.64
N GLU A 34 1.00 -10.27 5.48
CA GLU A 34 -0.35 -10.52 5.02
C GLU A 34 -0.83 -9.26 4.32
N THR A 35 -1.51 -9.42 3.19
CA THR A 35 -1.94 -8.30 2.35
C THR A 35 -3.44 -8.26 2.20
N LEU A 36 -3.96 -7.05 2.02
CA LEU A 36 -5.35 -6.74 1.72
C LEU A 36 -5.45 -6.33 0.25
N ASN A 37 -6.45 -6.87 -0.46
CA ASN A 37 -6.83 -6.36 -1.77
C ASN A 37 -7.98 -5.39 -1.59
N ILE A 38 -7.80 -4.16 -2.05
CA ILE A 38 -8.81 -3.09 -1.95
C ILE A 38 -8.99 -2.40 -3.31
N MET A 39 -10.12 -1.73 -3.45
CA MET A 39 -10.40 -0.81 -4.56
C MET A 39 -10.33 0.62 -4.04
N VAL A 40 -9.62 1.48 -4.76
CA VAL A 40 -9.61 2.92 -4.53
C VAL A 40 -10.15 3.60 -5.77
N GLU A 41 -11.12 4.49 -5.60
CA GLU A 41 -11.72 5.26 -6.69
C GLU A 41 -11.48 6.76 -6.51
N PHE A 42 -11.21 7.46 -7.61
CA PHE A 42 -11.07 8.91 -7.66
C PHE A 42 -12.05 9.52 -8.64
N THR A 43 -12.79 10.54 -8.20
CA THR A 43 -13.72 11.27 -9.07
C THR A 43 -13.70 12.76 -8.78
N GLY A 44 -14.33 13.56 -9.65
CA GLY A 44 -14.37 15.01 -9.51
C GLY A 44 -13.07 15.69 -9.92
N GLY A 45 -12.30 15.07 -10.83
CA GLY A 45 -11.04 15.58 -11.34
C GLY A 45 -9.80 15.12 -10.54
N LEU A 46 -10.00 14.37 -9.45
CA LEU A 46 -8.90 13.80 -8.66
C LEU A 46 -8.16 12.70 -9.43
N GLU A 47 -8.83 11.99 -10.33
CA GLU A 47 -8.25 10.94 -11.19
C GLU A 47 -7.02 11.45 -11.97
N MET A 48 -6.98 12.74 -12.32
CA MET A 48 -5.86 13.38 -13.02
C MET A 48 -4.56 13.34 -12.20
N LEU A 49 -4.63 13.28 -10.87
CA LEU A 49 -3.46 13.17 -9.99
C LEU A 49 -2.88 11.75 -9.98
N PHE A 50 -3.68 10.76 -10.40
CA PHE A 50 -3.39 9.33 -10.31
C PHE A 50 -3.40 8.68 -11.70
N ALA A 51 -2.61 9.25 -12.62
CA ALA A 51 -2.44 8.76 -13.99
C ALA A 51 -3.71 8.81 -14.87
N ASP A 52 -4.64 9.71 -14.56
CA ASP A 52 -5.95 9.82 -15.25
C ASP A 52 -6.77 8.52 -15.15
N GLN A 53 -6.55 7.75 -14.10
CA GLN A 53 -7.22 6.49 -13.85
C GLN A 53 -8.21 6.66 -12.69
N ARG A 54 -9.47 6.31 -12.97
CA ARG A 54 -10.54 6.39 -11.96
C ARG A 54 -10.41 5.31 -10.90
N ASN A 55 -10.15 4.06 -11.31
CA ASN A 55 -10.23 2.89 -10.42
C ASN A 55 -8.85 2.27 -10.23
N HIS A 56 -8.35 2.19 -9.01
CA HIS A 56 -7.07 1.55 -8.66
C HIS A 56 -7.33 0.31 -7.82
N LYS A 57 -6.91 -0.86 -8.34
CA LYS A 57 -6.88 -2.09 -7.55
C LYS A 57 -5.53 -2.17 -6.86
N LEU A 58 -5.53 -2.11 -5.54
CA LEU A 58 -4.31 -2.07 -4.74
C LEU A 58 -4.21 -3.32 -3.88
N THR A 59 -2.97 -3.80 -3.72
CA THR A 59 -2.61 -4.82 -2.73
C THR A 59 -1.73 -4.14 -1.70
N VAL A 60 -2.28 -3.89 -0.51
CA VAL A 60 -1.62 -3.17 0.58
C VAL A 60 -1.31 -4.14 1.72
N PRO A 61 -0.31 -3.88 2.58
CA PRO A 61 -0.08 -4.73 3.75
C PRO A 61 -1.24 -4.61 4.75
N GLN A 62 -1.51 -5.65 5.53
CA GLN A 62 -2.46 -5.60 6.63
C GLN A 62 -1.97 -4.74 7.79
N THR A 63 -0.65 -4.68 7.99
CA THR A 63 -0.02 -3.93 9.07
C THR A 63 1.10 -3.03 8.55
N ASP A 64 1.32 -1.93 9.24
CA ASP A 64 2.39 -0.99 8.93
C ASP A 64 3.77 -1.51 9.41
N SER A 65 4.80 -0.67 9.30
CA SER A 65 6.17 -1.02 9.72
C SER A 65 6.33 -1.22 11.24
N LYS A 66 5.35 -0.78 12.05
CA LYS A 66 5.31 -0.95 13.51
C LYS A 66 4.49 -2.18 13.92
N GLY A 67 3.77 -2.77 12.97
CA GLY A 67 2.87 -3.91 13.20
C GLY A 67 1.45 -3.50 13.56
N ASP A 68 1.11 -2.22 13.47
CA ASP A 68 -0.24 -1.72 13.70
C ASP A 68 -1.10 -1.93 12.44
N PRO A 69 -2.42 -2.21 12.56
CA PRO A 69 -3.29 -2.34 11.40
C PRO A 69 -3.29 -1.08 10.53
N VAL A 70 -3.22 -1.24 9.21
CA VAL A 70 -3.28 -0.09 8.30
C VAL A 70 -4.67 0.54 8.30
N THR A 71 -4.71 1.87 8.29
CA THR A 71 -5.95 2.64 8.31
C THR A 71 -6.17 3.40 7.00
N VAL A 72 -7.32 4.05 6.86
CA VAL A 72 -7.57 5.01 5.75
C VAL A 72 -6.58 6.17 5.81
N GLY A 73 -6.20 6.65 6.99
CA GLY A 73 -5.15 7.67 7.13
C GLY A 73 -3.78 7.18 6.64
N TRP A 74 -3.43 5.92 6.92
CA TRP A 74 -2.24 5.30 6.34
C TRP A 74 -2.34 5.22 4.81
N LEU A 75 -3.51 4.82 4.29
CA LEU A 75 -3.76 4.72 2.85
C LEU A 75 -3.60 6.06 2.14
N VAL A 76 -4.09 7.15 2.71
CA VAL A 76 -3.97 8.51 2.14
C VAL A 76 -2.50 8.88 1.94
N ASN A 77 -1.64 8.60 2.93
CA ASN A 77 -0.20 8.81 2.80
C ASN A 77 0.42 7.91 1.73
N TYR A 78 0.07 6.62 1.74
CA TYR A 78 0.53 5.66 0.73
C TYR A 78 0.15 6.08 -0.70
N LEU A 79 -1.08 6.56 -0.90
CA LEU A 79 -1.54 7.06 -2.20
C LEU A 79 -0.68 8.24 -2.68
N CYS A 80 -0.38 9.20 -1.80
CA CYS A 80 0.46 10.35 -2.13
C CYS A 80 1.91 9.99 -2.44
N ASP A 81 2.47 8.99 -1.75
CA ASP A 81 3.89 8.69 -1.85
C ASP A 81 4.20 7.68 -2.95
N GLU A 82 3.32 6.69 -3.16
CA GLU A 82 3.60 5.56 -4.06
C GLU A 82 2.72 5.53 -5.31
N ILE A 83 1.51 6.12 -5.27
CA ILE A 83 0.52 5.99 -6.35
C ILE A 83 0.35 7.27 -7.16
N MET A 84 0.43 8.45 -6.52
CA MET A 84 0.26 9.74 -7.16
C MET A 84 1.38 9.99 -8.18
N GLN A 85 0.99 10.43 -9.39
CA GLN A 85 1.92 10.72 -10.49
C GLN A 85 2.02 12.22 -10.82
N ASP A 86 1.26 13.05 -10.10
CA ASP A 86 1.30 14.50 -10.21
C ASP A 86 2.03 15.13 -9.02
N SER A 87 2.73 16.24 -9.24
CA SER A 87 3.44 16.98 -8.19
C SER A 87 2.52 17.77 -7.25
N ARG A 88 1.26 18.00 -7.63
CA ARG A 88 0.27 18.83 -6.91
C ARG A 88 -0.38 18.07 -5.75
N LYS A 89 0.44 17.57 -4.81
CA LYS A 89 -0.02 16.86 -3.60
C LYS A 89 -1.02 17.69 -2.78
N ASP A 90 -0.87 19.02 -2.79
CA ASP A 90 -1.71 20.01 -2.12
C ASP A 90 -3.15 20.07 -2.64
N MET A 91 -3.44 19.49 -3.81
CA MET A 91 -4.80 19.30 -4.32
C MET A 91 -5.54 18.13 -3.66
N PHE A 92 -4.82 17.20 -3.04
CA PHE A 92 -5.39 16.02 -2.38
C PHE A 92 -5.25 16.06 -0.86
N ILE A 93 -4.11 16.55 -0.33
CA ILE A 93 -3.83 16.69 1.10
C ILE A 93 -3.58 18.15 1.46
N LEU A 94 -4.03 18.59 2.64
CA LEU A 94 -3.70 19.85 3.27
C LEU A 94 -3.39 19.61 4.76
N ASP A 95 -2.27 20.12 5.25
CA ASP A 95 -1.82 19.97 6.65
C ASP A 95 -1.84 18.51 7.13
N ASP A 96 -1.34 17.58 6.31
CA ASP A 96 -1.31 16.12 6.55
C ASP A 96 -2.70 15.44 6.67
N HIS A 97 -3.77 16.15 6.29
CA HIS A 97 -5.13 15.65 6.24
C HIS A 97 -5.71 15.68 4.83
N VAL A 98 -6.73 14.86 4.56
CA VAL A 98 -7.48 14.95 3.30
C VAL A 98 -8.01 16.38 3.15
N ARG A 99 -7.76 17.00 1.98
CA ARG A 99 -8.08 18.40 1.75
C ARG A 99 -9.58 18.66 1.90
N PRO A 100 -9.99 19.73 2.61
CA PRO A 100 -11.39 20.12 2.68
C PRO A 100 -12.01 20.29 1.28
N GLY A 101 -13.23 19.77 1.12
CA GLY A 101 -13.90 19.67 -0.18
C GLY A 101 -13.60 18.39 -0.96
N ILE A 102 -12.93 17.42 -0.33
CA ILE A 102 -12.91 16.03 -0.79
C ILE A 102 -13.79 15.23 0.18
N LEU A 103 -14.79 14.54 -0.36
CA LEU A 103 -15.60 13.57 0.37
C LEU A 103 -14.93 12.20 0.25
N VAL A 104 -14.93 11.44 1.34
CA VAL A 104 -14.41 10.07 1.38
C VAL A 104 -15.56 9.14 1.74
N LEU A 105 -15.79 8.13 0.91
CA LEU A 105 -16.75 7.07 1.18
C LEU A 105 -16.02 5.75 1.38
N ILE A 106 -16.44 4.98 2.38
CA ILE A 106 -15.98 3.63 2.65
C ILE A 106 -17.16 2.70 2.38
N ASN A 107 -17.06 1.87 1.34
CA ASN A 107 -18.13 0.96 0.92
C ASN A 107 -19.48 1.68 0.73
N ASP A 108 -19.46 2.81 0.03
CA ASP A 108 -20.61 3.72 -0.21
C ASP A 108 -21.21 4.40 1.04
N ALA A 109 -20.59 4.21 2.22
CA ALA A 109 -20.95 4.90 3.46
C ALA A 109 -20.05 6.12 3.71
N ASP A 110 -20.61 7.16 4.33
CA ASP A 110 -19.86 8.35 4.73
C ASP A 110 -18.80 7.98 5.79
N TRP A 111 -17.53 8.27 5.52
CA TRP A 111 -16.42 7.92 6.41
C TRP A 111 -16.54 8.53 7.82
N GLU A 112 -17.27 9.63 7.99
CA GLU A 112 -17.50 10.28 9.28
C GLU A 112 -18.23 9.33 10.26
N LEU A 113 -19.02 8.40 9.72
CA LEU A 113 -19.73 7.38 10.49
C LEU A 113 -18.88 6.13 10.76
N GLU A 114 -17.81 5.94 10.00
CA GLU A 114 -16.94 4.76 10.03
C GLU A 114 -15.62 5.00 10.81
N GLY A 115 -15.41 6.21 11.34
CA GLY A 115 -14.21 6.56 12.10
C GLY A 115 -13.11 7.24 11.27
N GLU A 116 -13.46 7.78 10.10
CA GLU A 116 -12.64 8.66 9.27
C GLU A 116 -11.24 8.04 8.99
N ALA A 117 -10.17 8.81 9.22
CA ALA A 117 -8.79 8.37 9.04
C ALA A 117 -8.37 7.20 9.95
N SER A 118 -9.13 6.92 11.02
CA SER A 118 -8.85 5.82 11.96
C SER A 118 -9.50 4.49 11.56
N TYR A 119 -10.35 4.47 10.53
CA TYR A 119 -10.94 3.24 10.03
C TYR A 119 -9.84 2.26 9.60
N VAL A 120 -9.87 1.04 10.15
CA VAL A 120 -8.92 -0.04 9.80
C VAL A 120 -9.40 -0.73 8.53
N LEU A 121 -8.56 -0.71 7.49
CA LEU A 121 -8.90 -1.29 6.21
C LEU A 121 -9.18 -2.80 6.31
N GLN A 122 -10.18 -3.24 5.56
CA GLN A 122 -10.63 -4.62 5.47
C GLN A 122 -10.42 -5.18 4.05
N PRO A 123 -10.35 -6.52 3.90
CA PRO A 123 -10.28 -7.13 2.58
C PRO A 123 -11.51 -6.80 1.74
N ASN A 124 -11.27 -6.39 0.49
CA ASN A 124 -12.26 -6.02 -0.52
C ASN A 124 -13.01 -4.71 -0.25
N ASP A 125 -12.48 -3.84 0.61
CA ASP A 125 -13.02 -2.49 0.74
C ASP A 125 -12.97 -1.72 -0.56
N ASN A 126 -13.99 -0.88 -0.76
CA ASN A 126 -13.98 0.19 -1.74
C ASN A 126 -13.85 1.54 -1.03
N ILE A 127 -12.80 2.29 -1.35
CA ILE A 127 -12.54 3.63 -0.81
C ILE A 127 -12.66 4.64 -1.96
N LEU A 128 -13.69 5.48 -1.92
CA LEU A 128 -13.96 6.46 -2.97
C LEU A 128 -13.64 7.88 -2.47
N PHE A 129 -12.79 8.59 -3.20
CA PHE A 129 -12.49 10.00 -3.01
C PHE A 129 -13.21 10.82 -4.09
N VAL A 130 -14.03 11.79 -3.67
CA VAL A 130 -14.79 12.68 -4.55
C VAL A 130 -14.43 14.12 -4.27
N SER A 131 -13.81 14.83 -5.22
CA SER A 131 -13.70 16.28 -5.06
C SER A 131 -15.01 16.98 -5.37
N THR A 132 -15.52 17.76 -4.43
CA THR A 132 -16.69 18.62 -4.60
C THR A 132 -16.32 20.06 -4.97
N LEU A 133 -15.02 20.38 -4.98
CA LEU A 133 -14.52 21.74 -5.15
C LEU A 133 -14.08 22.09 -6.58
N HIS A 134 -14.02 21.13 -7.50
CA HIS A 134 -13.42 21.31 -8.84
C HIS A 134 -14.43 21.29 -10.00
N GLY A 135 -15.69 21.65 -9.75
CA GLY A 135 -16.74 21.69 -10.77
C GLY A 135 -17.38 23.07 -10.93
N GLY A 136 -16.64 24.04 -11.48
CA GLY A 136 -17.18 25.34 -11.94
C GLY A 136 -16.68 26.57 -11.20
#